data_AF-A0A3M1YNM3-F1
#
_entry.id   AF-A0A3M1YNM3-F1
#
_cell.length_a   1.000
_cell.length_b   1.000
_cell.length_c   1.000
_cell.angle_alpha   90.00
_cell.angle_beta   90.00
_cell.angle_gamma   90.00
#
_symmetry.space_group_name_H-M   'P 1'
#
loop_
_entity.id
_entity.type
_entity.pdbx_description
1 polymer ?
#
loop_
_entity_poly.entity_id
_entity_poly.type
_entity_poly.pdbx_seq_one_letter_code
_entity_poly.pdbx_strand_id
1 'polypeptide(L)'
;GNTPEEVKIISPEVALKLFEAGKNEKAVETDINFDPIYKVVKRHIFKDNTIAPIKTSKNRHEALGKVRLLGQSFAPAREYVKDVEKIIKELDALPVATLKDITKIEIKKDPEAAFEKMQKLVSHEYIEKLLMTSDRARENGQLVLLSEELIKQ
;
A
#
# COMPACT_ATOMS: atom_id res chain seq x y z
N GLY A 1 2.33 15.20 18.34
CA GLY A 1 2.14 16.51 17.70
C GLY A 1 0.99 17.16 18.39
N ASN A 2 1.17 18.40 18.83
CA ASN A 2 0.14 19.15 19.54
C ASN A 2 -0.86 19.80 18.58
N THR A 3 -0.52 19.85 17.29
CA THR A 3 -1.39 20.36 16.21
C THR A 3 -1.47 19.35 15.05
N PRO A 4 -2.51 19.43 14.18
CA PRO A 4 -2.63 18.58 12.99
C PRO A 4 -1.41 18.61 12.08
N GLU A 5 -0.74 19.75 11.97
CA GLU A 5 0.42 19.99 11.10
C GLU A 5 1.69 19.29 11.62
N GLU A 6 1.74 18.98 12.92
CA GLU A 6 2.82 18.22 13.54
C GLU A 6 2.58 16.70 13.51
N VAL A 7 1.42 16.24 13.02
CA VAL A 7 1.09 14.82 12.90
C VAL A 7 1.91 14.21 11.77
N LYS A 8 2.78 13.26 12.13
CA LYS A 8 3.57 12.49 11.15
C LYS A 8 2.92 11.13 10.92
N ILE A 9 2.52 10.87 9.69
CA ILE A 9 2.11 9.53 9.26
C ILE A 9 3.37 8.71 9.00
N ILE A 10 3.52 7.60 9.74
CA ILE A 10 4.65 6.67 9.62
C ILE A 10 4.13 5.29 9.19
N SER A 11 5.00 4.44 8.65
CA SER A 11 4.59 3.10 8.23
C SER A 11 4.34 2.18 9.43
N PRO A 12 3.48 1.15 9.29
CA PRO A 12 3.18 0.22 10.39
C PRO A 12 4.43 -0.44 10.99
N GLU A 13 5.44 -0.74 10.19
CA GLU A 13 6.68 -1.39 10.68
C GLU A 13 7.52 -0.47 11.57
N VAL A 14 7.38 0.85 11.42
CA VAL A 14 7.99 1.84 12.31
C VAL A 14 7.11 2.03 13.55
N ALA A 15 5.79 2.13 13.36
CA ALA A 15 4.84 2.36 14.45
C ALA A 15 4.78 1.20 15.45
N LEU A 16 4.78 -0.05 14.99
CA LEU A 16 4.69 -1.23 15.86
C LEU A 16 5.86 -1.34 16.86
N LYS A 17 7.02 -0.80 16.51
CA LYS A 17 8.18 -0.76 17.41
C LYS A 17 8.02 0.22 18.56
N LEU A 18 7.11 1.19 18.44
CA LEU A 18 6.83 2.15 19.51
C LEU A 18 6.05 1.50 20.66
N PHE A 19 5.21 0.51 20.34
CA PHE A 19 4.42 -0.26 21.30
C PHE A 19 5.21 -1.40 21.98
N GLU A 20 6.54 -1.45 21.81
CA GLU A 20 7.36 -2.46 22.47
C GLU A 20 7.46 -2.16 23.96
N ALA A 21 6.99 -3.10 24.80
CA ALA A 21 7.01 -2.95 26.25
C ALA A 21 7.96 -3.95 26.92
N GLY A 22 8.71 -3.48 27.92
CA GLY A 22 9.58 -4.33 28.72
C GLY A 22 8.78 -5.20 29.71
N LYS A 23 9.31 -6.38 30.10
CA LYS A 23 8.64 -7.26 31.09
C LYS A 23 8.36 -6.61 32.44
N ASN A 24 9.14 -5.60 32.81
CA ASN A 24 9.05 -4.88 34.08
C ASN A 24 8.47 -3.48 33.90
N GLU A 25 8.04 -3.12 32.69
CA GLU A 25 7.44 -1.83 32.43
C GLU A 25 6.07 -1.78 33.10
N LYS A 26 5.83 -0.69 33.82
CA LYS A 26 4.56 -0.47 34.52
C LYS A 26 3.68 0.42 33.66
N ALA A 27 2.41 0.05 33.57
CA ALA A 27 1.42 0.93 32.97
C ALA A 27 1.37 2.26 33.75
N VAL A 28 1.29 3.35 33.00
CA VAL A 28 1.11 4.71 33.51
C VAL A 28 -0.15 5.27 32.88
N GLU A 29 -0.94 6.03 33.65
CA GLU A 29 -2.10 6.72 33.12
C GLU A 29 -1.68 7.83 32.14
N THR A 30 -2.49 8.04 31.11
CA THR A 30 -2.31 9.15 30.18
C THR A 30 -2.56 10.48 30.87
N ASP A 31 -1.92 11.54 30.38
CA ASP A 31 -2.10 12.89 30.88
C ASP A 31 -3.45 13.51 30.45
N ILE A 32 -3.72 14.72 30.96
CA ILE A 32 -4.95 15.46 30.68
C ILE A 32 -5.05 15.96 29.22
N ASN A 33 -3.94 16.01 28.50
CA ASN A 33 -3.84 16.51 27.13
C ASN A 33 -3.99 15.39 26.09
N PHE A 34 -3.82 14.14 26.50
CA PHE A 34 -3.92 12.96 25.62
C PHE A 34 -5.25 12.91 24.86
N ASP A 35 -6.40 13.01 25.54
CA ASP A 35 -7.71 12.91 24.89
C ASP A 35 -7.98 14.04 23.87
N PRO A 36 -7.70 15.32 24.18
CA PRO A 36 -7.73 16.39 23.19
C PRO A 36 -6.88 16.13 21.95
N ILE A 37 -5.63 15.68 22.12
CA ILE A 37 -4.69 15.39 21.01
C ILE A 37 -5.18 14.18 20.21
N TYR A 38 -5.59 13.11 20.88
CA TYR A 38 -6.15 11.91 20.27
C TYR A 38 -7.35 12.25 19.38
N LYS A 39 -8.28 13.09 19.85
CA LYS A 39 -9.44 13.53 19.05
C LYS A 39 -9.04 14.29 17.79
N VAL A 40 -8.01 15.13 17.85
CA VAL A 40 -7.47 15.86 16.69
C VAL A 40 -6.87 14.87 15.68
N VAL A 41 -6.02 13.96 16.15
CA VAL A 41 -5.36 12.94 15.31
C VAL A 41 -6.38 11.99 14.71
N LYS A 42 -7.35 11.50 15.50
CA LYS A 42 -8.44 10.64 15.06
C LYS A 42 -9.19 11.26 13.89
N ARG A 43 -9.64 12.51 14.01
CA ARG A 43 -10.33 13.22 12.91
C ARG A 43 -9.45 13.38 11.67
N HIS A 44 -8.13 13.47 11.84
CA HIS A 44 -7.21 13.53 10.70
C HIS A 44 -7.07 12.15 10.02
N ILE A 45 -6.88 11.07 10.78
CA ILE A 45 -6.76 9.69 10.28
C ILE A 45 -7.98 9.27 9.44
N PHE A 46 -9.19 9.70 9.82
CA PHE A 46 -10.41 9.33 9.09
C PHE A 46 -10.72 10.23 7.87
N LYS A 47 -9.85 11.17 7.50
CA LYS A 47 -9.96 11.86 6.21
C LYS A 47 -9.36 10.97 5.12
N ASP A 48 -9.91 11.02 3.91
CA ASP A 48 -9.47 10.22 2.74
C ASP A 48 -7.98 10.38 2.35
N ASN A 49 -7.25 11.30 2.99
CA ASN A 49 -5.88 11.69 2.68
C ASN A 49 -4.80 10.96 3.53
N THR A 50 -5.17 9.93 4.30
CA THR A 50 -4.26 9.28 5.28
C THR A 50 -3.79 7.89 4.89
N ILE A 51 -3.99 7.50 3.63
CA ILE A 51 -3.32 6.34 3.07
C ILE A 51 -1.82 6.60 3.14
N ALA A 52 -1.12 5.85 4.00
CA ALA A 52 0.33 5.95 4.11
C ALA A 52 0.94 5.81 2.71
N PRO A 53 1.87 6.71 2.31
CA PRO A 53 2.46 6.64 0.99
C PRO A 53 3.14 5.29 0.83
N ILE A 54 2.70 4.53 -0.17
CA ILE A 54 3.27 3.21 -0.44
C ILE A 54 4.74 3.41 -0.83
N LYS A 55 5.66 2.78 -0.10
CA LYS A 55 7.10 2.86 -0.40
C LYS A 55 7.33 2.41 -1.83
N THR A 56 7.76 3.33 -2.68
CA THR A 56 8.02 3.04 -4.09
C THR A 56 9.33 2.27 -4.19
N SER A 57 9.26 0.96 -4.45
CA SER A 57 10.46 0.15 -4.69
C SER A 57 10.95 0.27 -6.13
N LYS A 58 12.26 0.09 -6.35
CA LYS A 58 12.86 0.05 -7.70
C LYS A 58 12.11 -0.91 -8.63
N ASN A 59 11.84 -2.13 -8.15
CA ASN A 59 11.13 -3.16 -8.91
C ASN A 59 9.71 -2.72 -9.29
N ARG A 60 9.01 -2.02 -8.40
CA ARG A 60 7.66 -1.49 -8.68
C ARG A 60 7.69 -0.43 -9.78
N HIS A 61 8.65 0.49 -9.71
CA HIS A 61 8.82 1.53 -10.73
C HIS A 61 9.15 0.92 -12.10
N GLU A 62 10.10 -0.02 -12.15
CA GLU A 62 10.48 -0.71 -13.38
C GLU A 62 9.34 -1.57 -13.95
N ALA A 63 8.60 -2.28 -13.08
CA ALA A 63 7.46 -3.09 -13.50
C ALA A 63 6.35 -2.22 -14.11
N LEU A 64 6.03 -1.08 -13.49
CA LEU A 64 5.10 -0.09 -14.06
C LEU A 64 5.57 0.41 -15.43
N GLY A 65 6.87 0.68 -15.59
CA GLY A 65 7.45 1.05 -16.88
C GLY A 65 7.22 -0.01 -17.96
N LYS A 66 7.42 -1.29 -17.63
CA LYS A 66 7.16 -2.41 -18.54
C LYS A 66 5.68 -2.55 -18.89
N VAL A 67 4.80 -2.54 -17.90
CA VAL A 67 3.35 -2.65 -18.09
C VAL A 67 2.84 -1.54 -19.02
N ARG A 68 3.28 -0.29 -18.83
CA ARG A 68 2.94 0.83 -19.72
C ARG A 68 3.50 0.67 -21.12
N LEU A 69 4.76 0.23 -21.24
CA LEU A 69 5.39 0.00 -22.54
C LEU A 69 4.62 -1.05 -23.35
N LEU A 70 4.07 -2.07 -22.69
CA LEU A 70 3.25 -3.09 -23.35
C LEU A 70 1.97 -2.49 -23.93
N GLY A 71 1.23 -1.68 -23.17
CA GLY A 71 0.00 -1.05 -23.68
C GLY A 71 0.24 -0.01 -24.80
N GLN A 72 1.45 0.55 -24.86
CA GLN A 72 1.89 1.42 -25.97
C GLN A 72 2.30 0.61 -27.21
N SER A 73 2.95 -0.54 -27.02
CA SER A 73 3.50 -1.38 -28.09
C SER A 73 2.48 -2.36 -28.66
N PHE A 74 1.42 -2.69 -27.90
CA PHE A 74 0.39 -3.64 -28.28
C PHE A 74 -0.98 -3.12 -27.86
N ALA A 75 -1.76 -2.61 -28.83
CA ALA A 75 -3.06 -2.01 -28.57
C ALA A 75 -4.07 -2.95 -27.88
N PRO A 76 -4.15 -4.27 -28.20
CA PRO A 76 -5.07 -5.18 -27.52
C PRO A 76 -4.80 -5.36 -26.01
N ALA A 77 -3.57 -5.13 -25.55
CA ALA A 77 -3.25 -5.22 -24.12
C ALA A 77 -3.68 -4.00 -23.30
N ARG A 78 -4.22 -2.93 -23.90
CA ARG A 78 -4.44 -1.65 -23.21
C ARG A 78 -5.38 -1.74 -22.01
N GLU A 79 -6.45 -2.52 -22.12
CA GLU A 79 -7.43 -2.68 -21.03
C GLU A 79 -6.79 -3.43 -19.85
N TYR A 80 -6.23 -4.61 -20.13
CA TYR A 80 -5.45 -5.39 -19.18
C TYR A 80 -4.35 -4.57 -18.48
N VAL A 81 -3.58 -3.79 -19.24
CA VAL A 81 -2.48 -2.96 -18.73
C VAL A 81 -2.99 -1.91 -17.73
N LYS A 82 -4.17 -1.33 -17.95
CA LYS A 82 -4.76 -0.37 -17.00
C LYS A 82 -5.08 -1.04 -15.66
N ASP A 83 -5.64 -2.24 -15.70
CA ASP A 83 -5.98 -2.96 -14.48
C ASP A 83 -4.72 -3.39 -13.71
N VAL A 84 -3.71 -3.90 -14.43
CA VAL A 84 -2.41 -4.23 -13.82
C VAL A 84 -1.74 -2.98 -13.23
N GLU A 85 -1.82 -1.83 -13.91
CA GLU A 85 -1.29 -0.58 -13.38
C GLU A 85 -2.01 -0.14 -12.10
N LYS A 86 -3.33 -0.31 -12.04
CA LYS A 86 -4.15 -0.02 -10.85
C LYS A 86 -3.73 -0.88 -9.66
N ILE A 87 -3.65 -2.21 -9.83
CA ILE A 87 -3.27 -3.10 -8.72
C ILE A 87 -1.83 -2.84 -8.24
N ILE A 88 -0.90 -2.50 -9.15
CA ILE A 88 0.48 -2.20 -8.77
C ILE A 88 0.55 -0.86 -8.05
N LYS A 89 -0.15 0.18 -8.51
CA LYS A 89 -0.06 1.54 -7.93
C LYS A 89 -0.86 1.74 -6.67
N GLU A 90 -2.06 1.20 -6.61
CA GLU A 90 -3.04 1.57 -5.60
C GLU A 90 -3.16 0.50 -4.51
N LEU A 91 -2.99 -0.78 -4.87
CA LEU A 91 -3.23 -1.88 -3.95
C LEU A 91 -1.97 -2.50 -3.35
N ASP A 92 -0.79 -2.24 -3.93
CA ASP A 92 0.46 -2.94 -3.58
C ASP A 92 0.30 -4.48 -3.52
N ALA A 93 -0.58 -5.01 -4.37
CA ALA A 93 -1.12 -6.35 -4.21
C ALA A 93 -0.27 -7.44 -4.87
N LEU A 94 0.79 -7.06 -5.59
CA LEU A 94 1.67 -8.01 -6.28
C LEU A 94 2.89 -8.39 -5.43
N PRO A 95 3.20 -9.68 -5.30
CA PRO A 95 4.43 -10.13 -4.66
C PRO A 95 5.69 -9.53 -5.32
N VAL A 96 6.74 -9.33 -4.52
CA VAL A 96 8.03 -8.81 -5.00
C VAL A 96 8.63 -9.70 -6.10
N ALA A 97 8.44 -11.02 -6.02
CA ALA A 97 8.87 -11.96 -7.05
C ALA A 97 8.18 -11.70 -8.39
N THR A 98 6.84 -11.57 -8.39
CA THR A 98 6.05 -11.24 -9.57
C THR A 98 6.47 -9.91 -10.19
N LEU A 99 6.70 -8.87 -9.37
CA LEU A 99 7.21 -7.58 -9.85
C LEU A 99 8.57 -7.74 -10.54
N LYS A 100 9.50 -8.51 -9.97
CA LYS A 100 10.81 -8.81 -10.58
C LYS A 100 10.69 -9.61 -11.88
N ASP A 101 9.70 -10.48 -12.01
CA ASP A 101 9.52 -11.24 -13.25
C ASP A 101 8.91 -10.39 -14.36
N ILE A 102 8.01 -9.45 -14.00
CA ILE A 102 7.50 -8.43 -14.92
C ILE A 102 8.65 -7.56 -15.48
N THR A 103 9.64 -7.16 -14.66
CA THR A 103 10.75 -6.32 -15.13
C THR A 103 11.62 -7.01 -16.19
N LYS A 104 11.66 -8.35 -16.20
CA LYS A 104 12.45 -9.15 -17.14
C LYS A 104 11.78 -9.36 -18.50
N ILE A 105 10.50 -9.00 -18.65
CA ILE A 105 9.78 -9.20 -19.92
C ILE A 105 10.33 -8.27 -21.00
N GLU A 106 10.71 -8.86 -22.14
CA GLU A 106 11.18 -8.17 -23.34
C GLU A 106 9.98 -7.82 -24.24
N ILE A 107 9.56 -6.55 -24.24
CA ILE A 107 8.33 -6.11 -24.93
C ILE A 107 8.58 -5.72 -26.39
N LYS A 108 9.74 -5.09 -26.68
CA LYS A 108 10.01 -4.50 -28.01
C LYS A 108 10.20 -5.52 -29.13
N LYS A 109 10.62 -6.75 -28.81
CA LYS A 109 10.89 -7.79 -29.80
C LYS A 109 9.62 -8.45 -30.31
N ASP A 110 8.72 -8.77 -29.38
CA ASP A 110 7.47 -9.46 -29.65
C ASP A 110 6.41 -9.04 -28.62
N PRO A 111 5.62 -8.00 -28.91
CA PRO A 111 4.64 -7.47 -27.98
C PRO A 111 3.50 -8.45 -27.65
N GLU A 112 3.16 -9.35 -28.58
CA GLU A 112 2.10 -10.35 -28.39
C GLU A 112 2.57 -11.46 -27.43
N ALA A 113 3.75 -12.05 -27.67
CA ALA A 113 4.32 -13.02 -26.74
C ALA A 113 4.63 -12.42 -25.37
N ALA A 114 4.99 -11.13 -25.32
CA ALA A 114 5.15 -10.40 -24.06
C ALA A 114 3.83 -10.27 -23.30
N PHE A 115 2.72 -10.02 -24.01
CA PHE A 115 1.39 -9.98 -23.42
C PHE A 115 0.99 -11.34 -22.85
N GLU A 116 1.17 -12.43 -23.59
CA GLU A 116 0.89 -13.78 -23.09
C GLU A 116 1.71 -14.13 -21.84
N LYS A 117 3.00 -13.77 -21.83
CA LYS A 117 3.86 -13.96 -20.64
C LYS A 117 3.37 -13.16 -19.45
N MET A 118 2.91 -11.93 -19.67
CA MET A 118 2.37 -11.09 -18.62
C MET A 118 1.07 -11.69 -18.06
N GLN A 119 0.17 -12.18 -18.93
CA GLN A 119 -1.06 -12.86 -18.51
C GLN A 119 -0.79 -14.17 -17.75
N LYS A 120 0.32 -14.87 -18.02
CA LYS A 120 0.73 -16.04 -17.25
C LYS A 120 1.22 -15.68 -15.84
N LEU A 121 1.86 -14.53 -15.67
CA LEU A 121 2.31 -14.04 -14.36
C LEU A 121 1.18 -13.41 -13.56
N VAL A 122 0.30 -12.67 -14.24
CA VAL A 122 -0.81 -11.90 -13.68
C VAL A 122 -2.02 -12.13 -14.58
N SER A 123 -2.80 -13.18 -14.29
CA SER A 123 -3.99 -13.50 -15.07
C SER A 123 -5.14 -12.53 -14.78
N HIS A 124 -6.12 -12.44 -15.69
CA HIS A 124 -7.34 -11.66 -15.45
C HIS A 124 -8.07 -12.10 -14.17
N GLU A 125 -8.20 -13.41 -13.95
CA GLU A 125 -8.81 -13.96 -12.74
C GLU A 125 -8.06 -13.53 -11.47
N TYR A 126 -6.73 -13.43 -11.53
CA TYR A 126 -5.95 -12.95 -10.40
C TYR A 126 -6.19 -11.47 -10.13
N ILE A 127 -6.24 -10.63 -11.18
CA ILE A 127 -6.58 -9.21 -11.07
C ILE A 127 -7.96 -9.03 -10.44
N GLU A 128 -8.97 -9.74 -10.93
CA GLU A 128 -10.34 -9.69 -10.41
C GLU A 128 -10.40 -10.06 -8.93
N LYS A 129 -9.74 -11.15 -8.52
CA LYS A 129 -9.66 -11.55 -7.11
C LYS A 129 -9.05 -10.46 -6.22
N LEU A 130 -8.00 -9.78 -6.69
CA LEU A 130 -7.37 -8.69 -5.96
C LEU A 130 -8.30 -7.47 -5.84
N LEU A 131 -8.99 -7.10 -6.92
CA LEU A 131 -9.96 -6.00 -6.92
C LEU A 131 -11.14 -6.31 -5.98
N MET A 132 -11.75 -7.49 -6.09
CA MET A 132 -12.84 -7.92 -5.20
C MET A 132 -12.42 -7.97 -3.73
N THR A 133 -11.19 -8.42 -3.45
CA THR A 133 -10.66 -8.45 -2.07
C THR A 133 -10.47 -7.05 -1.53
N SER A 134 -9.93 -6.13 -2.35
CA SER A 134 -9.78 -4.71 -2.00
C SER A 134 -11.14 -4.06 -1.74
N ASP A 135 -12.13 -4.29 -2.59
CA ASP A 135 -13.46 -3.70 -2.45
C ASP A 135 -14.16 -4.25 -1.20
N ARG A 136 -14.08 -5.55 -0.93
CA ARG A 136 -14.58 -6.15 0.31
C ARG A 136 -13.91 -5.57 1.56
N ALA A 137 -12.59 -5.35 1.50
CA ALA A 137 -11.84 -4.76 2.61
C ALA A 137 -12.22 -3.29 2.84
N ARG A 138 -12.60 -2.55 1.79
CA ARG A 138 -13.15 -1.19 1.91
C ARG A 138 -14.56 -1.18 2.49
N GLU A 139 -15.43 -2.08 2.05
CA GLU A 139 -16.82 -2.16 2.51
C GLU A 139 -16.96 -2.70 3.94
N ASN A 140 -16.12 -3.66 4.34
CA ASN A 140 -16.17 -4.31 5.67
C ASN A 140 -14.99 -3.92 6.56
N GLY A 141 -14.30 -2.83 6.24
CA GLY A 141 -13.09 -2.40 6.94
C GLY A 141 -13.37 -2.05 8.40
N GLN A 142 -13.15 -3.01 9.30
CA GLN A 142 -13.10 -2.73 10.73
C GLN A 142 -11.74 -2.09 11.04
N LEU A 143 -11.75 -0.79 11.34
CA LEU A 143 -10.54 -0.11 11.78
C LEU A 143 -10.31 -0.35 13.27
N VAL A 144 -9.18 -0.98 13.60
CA VAL A 144 -8.67 -1.03 14.97
C VAL A 144 -7.67 0.11 15.13
N LEU A 145 -7.94 1.00 16.08
CA LEU A 145 -7.05 2.11 16.41
C LEU A 145 -6.35 1.81 17.74
N LEU A 146 -5.02 1.66 17.68
CA LEU A 146 -4.16 1.56 18.85
C LEU A 146 -3.57 2.94 19.15
N SER A 147 -3.59 3.36 20.40
CA SER A 147 -3.08 4.67 20.83
C SER A 147 -2.48 4.57 22.22
N GLU A 148 -1.31 5.18 22.39
CA GLU A 148 -0.61 5.33 23.66
C GLU A 148 0.01 6.72 23.75
N GLU A 149 0.33 7.16 24.96
CA GLU A 149 1.12 8.36 25.20
C GLU A 149 2.56 7.98 25.55
N LEU A 150 3.53 8.51 24.80
CA LEU A 150 4.94 8.35 25.13
C LEU A 150 5.32 9.33 26.24
N ILE A 151 5.15 8.89 27.48
CA ILE A 151 5.55 9.65 28.67
C ILE A 151 7.07 9.47 28.85
N LYS A 152 7.82 10.58 28.84
CA LYS A 152 9.26 10.53 29.21
C LYS A 152 9.35 10.16 30.69
N GLN A 153 9.89 8.98 30.98
CA GLN A 153 10.26 8.54 32.33
C GLN A 153 11.54 9.21 32.80
#